data_AF-A0A3M6R072-F1
#
_entry.id   AF-A0A3M6R072-F1
#
_cell.length_a   1.000
_cell.length_b   1.000
_cell.length_c   1.000
_cell.angle_alpha   90.00
_cell.angle_beta   90.00
_cell.angle_gamma   90.00
#
_symmetry.space_group_name_H-M   'P 1'
#
loop_
_entity.id
_entity.type
_entity.pdbx_description
1 polymer ?
#
loop_
_entity_poly.entity_id
_entity_poly.type
_entity_poly.pdbx_seq_one_letter_code
_entity_poly.pdbx_strand_id
1 'polypeptide(L)' 'MSRSVEDIYVMRIADLLSDDPILLDVIGHRFKLVAECDRERRRVTYQFRAVDDDGPGTL' A
#
# COMPACT_ATOMS: atom_id res chain seq x y z
N MET A 1 -17.23 -5.30 9.29
CA MET A 1 -17.23 -5.51 7.84
C MET A 1 -16.17 -6.55 7.52
N SER A 2 -16.57 -7.70 6.97
CA SER A 2 -15.63 -8.75 6.58
C SER A 2 -14.93 -8.36 5.28
N ARG A 3 -13.60 -8.18 5.29
CA ARG A 3 -12.80 -7.98 4.06
C ARG A 3 -12.98 -9.21 3.17
N SER A 4 -13.19 -9.01 1.86
CA SER A 4 -13.28 -10.17 0.96
C SER A 4 -11.89 -10.63 0.53
N VAL A 5 -11.80 -11.85 0.01
CA VAL A 5 -10.54 -12.53 -0.35
C VAL A 5 -9.73 -11.71 -1.36
N GLU A 6 -10.40 -10.97 -2.24
CA GLU A 6 -9.80 -10.09 -3.23
C GLU A 6 -9.06 -8.90 -2.58
N ASP A 7 -9.60 -8.33 -1.49
CA ASP A 7 -8.91 -7.24 -0.77
C ASP A 7 -7.64 -7.77 -0.10
N ILE A 8 -7.70 -8.99 0.45
CA ILE A 8 -6.55 -9.65 1.06
C ILE A 8 -5.46 -9.90 0.01
N TYR A 9 -5.85 -10.35 -1.17
CA TYR A 9 -4.91 -10.59 -2.27
C TYR A 9 -4.23 -9.30 -2.74
N VAL A 10 -5.01 -8.23 -2.92
CA VAL A 10 -4.48 -6.92 -3.35
C VAL A 10 -3.58 -6.29 -2.29
N MET A 11 -3.95 -6.40 -1.01
CA MET A 11 -3.07 -5.96 0.09
C MET A 11 -1.75 -6.73 0.11
N ARG A 12 -1.79 -8.04 -0.14
CA ARG A 12 -0.58 -8.87 -0.19
C ARG A 12 0.38 -8.45 -1.31
N ILE A 13 -0.11 -7.93 -2.43
CA ILE A 13 0.74 -7.35 -3.48
C ILE A 13 1.45 -6.10 -2.95
N ALA A 14 0.75 -5.24 -2.21
CA ALA A 14 1.36 -4.06 -1.62
C ALA A 14 2.43 -4.40 -0.58
N ASP A 15 2.18 -5.43 0.24
CA ASP A 15 3.17 -5.93 1.20
C ASP A 15 4.42 -6.44 0.48
N LEU A 16 4.25 -7.28 -0.55
CA LEU A 16 5.37 -7.82 -1.34
C LEU A 16 6.21 -6.72 -2.01
N LEU A 17 5.56 -5.69 -2.55
CA LEU A 17 6.26 -4.57 -3.18
C LEU A 17 6.94 -3.65 -2.15
N SER A 18 6.44 -3.59 -0.92
CA SER A 18 7.08 -2.82 0.15
C SER A 18 8.42 -3.43 0.57
N ASP A 19 8.55 -4.76 0.47
CA ASP A 19 9.77 -5.50 0.78
C ASP A 19 10.65 -5.79 -0.44
N ASP A 20 10.29 -5.28 -1.62
CA ASP A 20 11.03 -5.52 -2.86
C ASP A 20 12.42 -4.84 -2.79
N PRO A 21 13.53 -5.58 -3.00
CA PRO A 21 14.87 -5.05 -2.81
C PRO A 21 15.23 -3.95 -3.81
N ILE A 22 14.64 -3.93 -5.01
CA ILE A 22 14.87 -2.87 -6.01
C ILE A 22 14.15 -1.60 -5.58
N LEU A 23 12.90 -1.72 -5.12
CA LEU A 23 12.17 -0.57 -4.60
C LEU A 23 12.87 -0.02 -3.37
N LEU A 24 13.27 -0.87 -2.42
CA LEU A 24 14.03 -0.45 -1.23
C LEU A 24 15.34 0.25 -1.58
N ASP A 25 16.05 -0.17 -2.65
CA ASP A 25 17.26 0.51 -3.13
C ASP A 25 16.95 1.90 -3.70
N VAL A 26 15.83 2.06 -4.42
CA VAL A 26 15.46 3.32 -5.09
C VAL A 26 14.84 4.35 -4.14
N ILE A 27 13.91 3.92 -3.27
CA ILE A 27 13.13 4.84 -2.41
C ILE A 27 13.48 4.73 -0.91
N GLY A 28 14.27 3.72 -0.52
CA GLY A 28 14.68 3.49 0.86
C GLY A 28 13.58 2.90 1.75
N HIS A 29 13.98 2.48 2.94
CA HIS A 29 13.08 1.90 3.96
C HIS A 29 12.12 2.91 4.62
N ARG A 30 12.07 4.15 4.13
CA ARG A 30 11.24 5.21 4.71
C ARG A 30 9.81 5.23 4.19
N PHE A 31 9.48 4.37 3.24
CA PHE A 31 8.16 4.31 2.63
C PHE A 31 7.60 2.90 2.65
N LYS A 32 6.29 2.79 2.85
CA LYS A 32 5.50 1.58 2.66
C LYS A 32 4.49 1.79 1.54
N LEU A 33 4.22 0.75 0.76
CA LEU A 33 3.18 0.79 -0.25
C LEU A 33 1.84 0.41 0.39
N VAL A 34 0.83 1.22 0.17
CA VAL A 34 -0.55 0.98 0.63
C VAL A 34 -1.43 0.79 -0.59
N ALA A 35 -2.20 -0.30 -0.61
CA ALA A 35 -3.23 -0.51 -1.62
C ALA A 35 -4.60 -0.05 -1.10
N GLU A 36 -5.27 0.75 -1.92
CA GLU A 36 -6.68 1.09 -1.76
C GLU A 36 -7.48 0.43 -2.89
N CYS A 37 -8.53 -0.29 -2.52
CA CYS A 37 -9.40 -1.00 -3.45
C CYS A 37 -10.77 -0.29 -3.53
N ASP A 38 -11.09 0.26 -4.69
CA ASP A 38 -12.40 0.80 -5.03
C ASP A 38 -13.13 -0.21 -5.92
N ARG A 39 -14.06 -0.96 -5.32
CA ARG A 39 -14.76 -2.05 -6.02
C ARG A 39 -15.84 -1.56 -6.96
N GLU A 40 -16.51 -0.46 -6.61
CA GLU A 40 -17.56 0.11 -7.47
C GLU A 40 -16.96 0.54 -8.81
N ARG A 41 -15.75 1.10 -8.77
CA ARG A 41 -15.03 1.52 -9.97
C ARG A 41 -14.05 0.47 -10.52
N ARG A 42 -13.98 -0.71 -9.90
CA ARG A 42 -13.03 -1.80 -10.23
C ARG A 42 -11.59 -1.30 -10.35
N ARG A 43 -11.15 -0.50 -9.39
CA ARG A 43 -9.85 0.17 -9.39
C ARG A 43 -9.06 -0.17 -8.15
N VAL A 44 -7.78 -0.45 -8.33
CA VAL A 44 -6.81 -0.54 -7.24
C VAL A 44 -5.82 0.60 -7.40
N THR A 45 -5.60 1.34 -6.32
CA THR A 45 -4.62 2.43 -6.25
C THR A 45 -3.52 2.01 -5.29
N TYR A 46 -2.27 2.03 -5.75
CA TYR A 46 -1.10 1.85 -4.89
C TYR A 46 -0.48 3.21 -4.59
N GLN A 47 -0.17 3.48 -3.33
CA GLN A 47 0.39 4.75 -2.88
C GLN A 47 1.59 4.49 -1.98
N PHE A 48 2.67 5.24 -2.19
CA PHE A 48 3.78 5.28 -1.24
C PHE A 48 3.41 6.21 -0.10
N ARG A 49 3.50 5.73 1.13
CA ARG A 49 3.36 6.54 2.35
C ARG A 49 4.62 6.45 3.17
N ALA A 50 5.02 7.54 3.81
CA ALA A 50 6.15 7.47 4.72
C ALA A 50 5.79 6.56 5.91
N VAL A 51 6.76 5.83 6.48
CA VAL A 51 6.49 4.96 7.63
C VAL A 51 6.07 5.77 8.86
N ASP A 52 6.56 7.02 8.94
CA ASP A 52 6.20 8.00 9.97
C ASP A 52 4.88 8.74 9.69
N ASP A 53 4.20 8.43 8.58
CA ASP A 53 2.93 9.05 8.19
C ASP A 53 1.77 8.32 8.90
N ASP A 54 1.42 8.81 10.09
CA ASP A 54 0.32 8.29 10.94
C ASP A 54 -1.09 8.60 10.38
N GLY A 55 -1.19 9.20 9.19
CA GLY A 55 -2.46 9.41 8.49
C GLY A 55 -2.66 10.87 8.05
N PRO A 56 -3.77 11.15 7.33
CA PRO A 56 -4.01 12.48 6.79
C PRO A 56 -4.33 13.46 7.93
N GLY A 57 -3.32 14.11 8.48
CA GLY A 57 -3.55 15.06 9.58
C GLY A 57 -2.34 15.63 10.30
N THR A 58 -1.19 15.84 9.65
CA THR A 58 -0.15 16.67 10.29
C THR A 58 0.65 17.46 9.24
N LEU A 59 0.13 18.65 8.93
CA LEU A 59 0.90 19.81 8.48
C LEU A 59 1.11 20.74 9.69
#